data_AF-A0A9P9XTU6-F1
#
_entry.id   AF-A0A9P9XTU6-F1
#
_cell.length_a   1.000
_cell.length_b   1.000
_cell.length_c   1.000
_cell.angle_alpha   90.00
_cell.angle_beta   90.00
_cell.angle_gamma   90.00
#
_symmetry.space_group_name_H-M   'P 1'
#
loop_
_entity.id
_entity.type
_entity.pdbx_description
1 polymer ?
#
loop_
_entity_poly.entity_id
_entity_poly.type
_entity_poly.pdbx_seq_one_letter_code
_entity_poly.pdbx_strand_id
1 'polypeptide(L)'
;MHQFHPQDVFRSLYRDACAQATLELEEIRAAAEMPPLPFDLSRSLERSMTELFPQLQHLDSARDAHRHQLTSVQLHQRLPSSESTCFVCVRRRPQYCLPCRHWVCQTCVCTFARLDAGDPYLFHADECLLCGATAGPCIRVRPATATTRILSIDGGGTRGRAPLEFLSVLQEAIGLPYPVQQNFDVVFGTSSGALIACALCINGWPVDQCIEYFETSSKLAFEESRYTRIVRSLFHAAPFVAPAVELVKSLLVDCKYAADQLEAIQQEAYGACRSIVDSAEASRAGTLVGMTLTSAQDSSTFIVTNYNAENHDNQDYEVVRFDQGVAAAPLWEIYFTAHHIQGAGTFQDGGLGYNNPAPIAIKEAAILFPAAPKPSTVVSLGTGSAGSRTTASAGIAAMWEDSFPARLYRAFWKQNAGTAWKNLVSQEEDKSHGAYFRFDMEYDGIQPALDDVTSMPHVAQIARDSVLGSPQMERLARRVRAELFYFELAATPRL
;
A
#
# COMPACT_ATOMS: atom_id res chain seq x y z
N MET A 1 41.27 19.37 15.66
CA MET A 1 40.98 18.06 15.03
C MET A 1 42.30 17.51 14.51
N HIS A 2 42.72 16.31 14.91
CA HIS A 2 43.92 15.70 14.34
C HIS A 2 43.69 15.45 12.84
N GLN A 3 44.55 16.02 11.98
CA GLN A 3 44.48 15.79 10.54
C GLN A 3 45.23 14.50 10.23
N PHE A 4 44.51 13.38 10.21
CA PHE A 4 45.04 12.13 9.68
C PHE A 4 45.23 12.25 8.17
N HIS A 5 46.34 11.73 7.65
CA HIS A 5 46.57 11.71 6.21
C HIS A 5 45.52 10.79 5.56
N PRO A 6 44.79 11.24 4.51
CA PRO A 6 43.65 10.48 3.95
C PRO A 6 44.05 9.10 3.42
N GLN A 7 45.28 8.95 2.92
CA GLN A 7 45.79 7.64 2.51
C GLN A 7 45.92 6.67 3.69
N ASP A 8 46.41 7.12 4.85
CA ASP A 8 46.56 6.25 6.01
C ASP A 8 45.19 5.81 6.52
N VAL A 9 44.22 6.74 6.54
CA VAL A 9 42.83 6.43 6.87
C VAL A 9 42.23 5.39 5.90
N PHE A 10 42.43 5.57 4.59
CA PHE A 10 41.95 4.60 3.59
C PHE A 10 42.56 3.22 3.82
N ARG A 11 43.88 3.16 3.98
CA ARG A 11 44.63 1.91 4.14
C ARG A 11 44.29 1.17 5.41
N SER A 12 44.04 1.90 6.51
CA SER A 12 43.71 1.29 7.80
C SER A 12 42.25 0.87 7.93
N LEU A 13 41.31 1.60 7.32
CA LEU A 13 39.88 1.39 7.56
C LEU A 13 39.10 0.80 6.38
N TYR A 14 39.54 1.05 5.14
CA TYR A 14 38.74 0.79 3.94
C TYR A 14 39.39 -0.17 2.94
N ARG A 15 40.72 -0.27 2.89
CA ARG A 15 41.45 -1.07 1.90
C ARG A 15 40.97 -2.51 1.83
N ASP A 16 40.86 -3.20 2.96
CA ASP A 16 40.51 -4.62 2.99
C ASP A 16 39.08 -4.84 2.50
N ALA A 17 38.13 -4.00 2.95
CA ALA A 17 36.76 -4.03 2.48
C ALA A 17 36.64 -3.72 0.98
N CYS A 18 37.39 -2.73 0.47
CA CYS A 18 37.41 -2.40 -0.96
C CYS A 18 38.05 -3.51 -1.79
N ALA A 19 39.11 -4.17 -1.30
CA ALA A 19 39.73 -5.29 -1.97
C ALA A 19 38.77 -6.47 -2.07
N GLN A 20 38.07 -6.80 -0.97
CA GLN A 20 37.05 -7.84 -0.94
C GLN A 20 35.91 -7.55 -1.91
N ALA A 21 35.36 -6.33 -1.89
CA ALA A 21 34.31 -5.91 -2.83
C ALA A 21 34.78 -5.94 -4.31
N THR A 22 36.07 -5.71 -4.57
CA THR A 22 36.64 -5.81 -5.92
C THR A 22 36.65 -7.26 -6.39
N LEU A 23 37.02 -8.20 -5.52
CA LEU A 23 37.00 -9.64 -5.84
C LEU A 23 35.57 -10.12 -6.12
N GLU A 24 34.62 -9.80 -5.25
CA GLU A 24 33.20 -10.16 -5.43
C GLU A 24 32.63 -9.57 -6.73
N LEU A 25 32.99 -8.32 -7.05
CA LEU A 25 32.59 -7.71 -8.30
C LEU A 25 33.17 -8.44 -9.51
N GLU A 26 34.46 -8.78 -9.50
CA GLU A 26 35.08 -9.55 -10.60
C GLU A 26 34.45 -10.94 -10.78
N GLU A 27 34.06 -11.61 -9.68
CA GLU A 27 33.31 -12.89 -9.75
C GLU A 27 31.95 -12.71 -10.42
N ILE A 28 31.20 -11.66 -10.05
CA ILE A 28 29.91 -11.32 -10.68
C ILE A 28 30.10 -10.98 -12.16
N ARG A 29 31.14 -10.21 -12.50
CA ARG A 29 31.46 -9.85 -13.90
C ARG A 29 31.81 -11.08 -14.72
N ALA A 30 32.62 -11.99 -14.18
CA ALA A 30 32.99 -13.23 -14.83
C ALA A 30 31.78 -14.15 -15.06
N ALA A 31 30.90 -14.26 -14.06
CA ALA A 31 29.64 -15.03 -14.18
C ALA A 31 28.69 -14.43 -15.24
N ALA A 32 28.73 -13.11 -15.44
CA ALA A 32 27.97 -12.40 -16.48
C ALA A 32 28.71 -12.30 -17.83
N GLU A 33 29.81 -13.04 -18.02
CA GLU A 33 30.65 -13.02 -19.23
C GLU A 33 31.17 -11.62 -19.62
N MET A 34 31.32 -10.73 -18.64
CA MET A 34 31.86 -9.39 -18.84
C MET A 34 33.39 -9.38 -18.68
N PRO A 35 34.12 -8.52 -19.42
CA PRO A 35 35.57 -8.41 -19.25
C PRO A 35 35.92 -7.92 -17.85
N PRO A 36 37.12 -8.26 -17.32
CA PRO A 36 37.57 -7.77 -16.03
C PRO A 36 37.68 -6.24 -16.04
N LEU A 37 37.68 -5.64 -14.85
CA LEU A 37 37.83 -4.20 -14.73
C LEU A 37 39.15 -3.75 -15.36
N PRO A 38 39.16 -2.69 -16.19
CA PRO A 38 40.39 -2.20 -16.79
C PRO A 38 41.29 -1.43 -15.81
N PHE A 39 40.92 -1.38 -14.52
CA PHE A 39 41.61 -0.64 -13.47
C PHE A 39 41.47 -1.32 -12.10
N ASP A 40 42.39 -0.97 -11.19
CA ASP A 40 42.35 -1.37 -9.78
C ASP A 40 41.36 -0.47 -9.03
N LEU A 41 40.19 -1.01 -8.68
CA LEU A 41 39.11 -0.26 -8.02
C LEU A 41 39.55 0.28 -6.65
N SER A 42 40.19 -0.55 -5.82
CA SER A 42 40.65 -0.15 -4.48
C SER A 42 41.65 1.01 -4.55
N ARG A 43 42.61 0.94 -5.49
CA ARG A 43 43.57 2.02 -5.72
C ARG A 43 42.92 3.28 -6.29
N SER A 44 41.92 3.12 -7.16
CA SER A 44 41.16 4.24 -7.73
C SER A 44 40.34 4.97 -6.66
N LEU A 45 39.77 4.23 -5.69
CA LEU A 45 39.09 4.79 -4.52
C LEU A 45 40.06 5.49 -3.56
N GLU A 46 41.23 4.89 -3.25
CA GLU A 46 42.28 5.52 -2.43
C GLU A 46 42.71 6.87 -3.04
N ARG A 47 42.93 6.88 -4.35
CA ARG A 47 43.30 8.07 -5.11
C ARG A 47 42.19 9.12 -5.07
N SER A 48 40.95 8.73 -5.37
CA SER A 48 39.80 9.65 -5.37
C SER A 48 39.57 10.26 -3.98
N MET A 49 39.66 9.47 -2.91
CA MET A 49 39.55 9.96 -1.53
C MET A 49 40.64 10.97 -1.20
N THR A 50 41.88 10.71 -1.65
CA THR A 50 43.02 11.61 -1.42
C THR A 50 42.89 12.91 -2.22
N GLU A 51 42.43 12.85 -3.47
CA GLU A 51 42.22 14.02 -4.34
C GLU A 51 41.06 14.90 -3.88
N LEU A 52 39.99 14.29 -3.34
CA LEU A 52 38.82 15.01 -2.83
C LEU A 52 39.04 15.63 -1.44
N PHE A 53 39.90 15.05 -0.61
CA PHE A 53 40.08 15.49 0.78
C PHE A 53 40.43 16.98 0.94
N PRO A 54 41.38 17.58 0.19
CA PRO A 54 41.65 19.01 0.26
C PRO A 54 40.45 19.87 -0.15
N GLN A 55 39.67 19.41 -1.13
CA GLN A 55 38.46 20.11 -1.58
C GLN A 55 37.41 20.12 -0.47
N LEU A 56 37.20 18.97 0.19
CA LEU A 56 36.27 18.82 1.31
C LEU A 56 36.63 19.70 2.53
N GLN A 57 37.91 20.02 2.74
CA GLN A 57 38.34 20.90 3.83
C GLN A 57 37.94 22.38 3.63
N HIS A 58 37.67 22.77 2.38
CA HIS A 58 37.33 24.15 2.02
C HIS A 58 35.86 24.34 1.65
N LEU A 59 35.04 23.28 1.77
CA LEU A 59 33.62 23.34 1.44
C LEU A 59 32.82 23.82 2.65
N ASP A 60 31.91 24.77 2.39
CA ASP A 60 31.00 25.31 3.41
C ASP A 60 30.01 24.25 3.93
N SER A 61 29.69 23.24 3.11
CA SER A 61 28.71 22.21 3.43
C SER A 61 28.98 20.90 2.69
N ALA A 62 29.04 19.80 3.44
CA ALA A 62 29.14 18.44 2.88
C ALA A 62 27.93 18.10 1.99
N ARG A 63 26.75 18.68 2.26
CA ARG A 63 25.57 18.53 1.42
C ARG A 63 25.82 19.11 0.03
N ASP A 64 26.32 20.33 -0.03
CA ASP A 64 26.45 21.05 -1.31
C ASP A 64 27.58 20.45 -2.15
N ALA A 65 28.65 20.00 -1.50
CA ALA A 65 29.71 19.19 -2.10
C ALA A 65 29.17 17.90 -2.75
N HIS A 66 28.35 17.15 -2.00
CA HIS A 66 27.77 15.91 -2.49
C HIS A 66 26.79 16.15 -3.65
N ARG A 67 25.98 17.21 -3.56
CA ARG A 67 25.08 17.61 -4.65
C ARG A 67 25.88 17.92 -5.92
N HIS A 68 26.94 18.70 -5.81
CA HIS A 68 27.81 19.03 -6.94
C HIS A 68 28.43 17.79 -7.58
N GLN A 69 28.89 16.84 -6.76
CA GLN A 69 29.42 15.57 -7.25
C GLN A 69 28.37 14.75 -8.00
N LEU A 70 27.16 14.63 -7.45
CA LEU A 70 26.05 13.92 -8.12
C LEU A 70 25.69 14.58 -9.46
N THR A 71 25.58 15.90 -9.49
CA THR A 71 25.29 16.65 -10.73
C THR A 71 26.41 16.46 -11.77
N SER A 72 27.67 16.48 -11.34
CA SER A 72 28.83 16.23 -12.23
C SER A 72 28.78 14.84 -12.86
N VAL A 73 28.49 13.80 -12.08
CA VAL A 73 28.33 12.42 -12.59
C VAL A 73 27.15 12.33 -13.54
N GLN A 74 26.02 12.92 -13.16
CA GLN A 74 24.78 12.91 -13.94
C GLN A 74 24.93 13.55 -15.33
N LEU A 75 25.78 14.58 -15.48
CA LEU A 75 26.07 15.21 -16.77
C LEU A 75 26.73 14.25 -17.77
N HIS A 76 27.46 13.25 -17.28
CA HIS A 76 28.17 12.27 -18.10
C HIS A 76 27.41 10.96 -18.25
N GLN A 77 26.65 10.56 -17.22
CA GLN A 77 25.92 9.30 -17.20
C GLN A 77 24.71 9.37 -16.27
N ARG A 78 23.56 8.85 -16.72
CA ARG A 78 22.42 8.60 -15.82
C ARG A 78 22.76 7.46 -14.88
N LEU A 79 22.70 7.70 -13.58
CA LEU A 79 22.89 6.65 -12.59
C LEU A 79 21.69 5.68 -12.62
N PRO A 80 21.91 4.39 -12.32
CA PRO A 80 20.82 3.44 -12.21
C PRO A 80 19.95 3.72 -10.96
N SER A 81 18.85 2.98 -10.84
CA SER A 81 18.01 2.91 -9.64
C SER A 81 18.24 1.58 -8.92
N SER A 82 17.96 1.53 -7.62
CA SER A 82 17.96 0.29 -6.83
C SER A 82 16.92 0.37 -5.73
N GLU A 83 16.27 -0.74 -5.42
CA GLU A 83 15.32 -0.87 -4.31
C GLU A 83 15.99 -1.35 -3.02
N SER A 84 17.22 -1.87 -3.08
CA SER A 84 17.94 -2.28 -1.88
C SER A 84 18.75 -1.13 -1.29
N THR A 85 19.29 -0.26 -2.15
CA THR A 85 20.20 0.81 -1.75
C THR A 85 19.91 2.09 -2.50
N CYS A 86 19.66 3.18 -1.77
CA CYS A 86 19.49 4.50 -2.33
C CYS A 86 20.83 5.01 -2.87
N PHE A 87 21.01 5.03 -4.19
CA PHE A 87 22.26 5.47 -4.81
C PHE A 87 22.59 6.95 -4.64
N VAL A 88 21.65 7.76 -4.13
CA VAL A 88 21.97 9.14 -3.71
C VAL A 88 22.91 9.14 -2.50
N CYS A 89 22.73 8.23 -1.54
CA CYS A 89 23.59 8.17 -0.34
C CYS A 89 24.42 6.88 -0.20
N VAL A 90 24.15 5.88 -1.03
CA VAL A 90 24.80 4.55 -1.04
C VAL A 90 24.76 3.86 0.33
N ARG A 91 23.74 4.15 1.16
CA ARG A 91 23.70 3.69 2.56
C ARG A 91 22.35 3.16 3.02
N ARG A 92 21.27 3.85 2.68
CA ARG A 92 19.92 3.55 3.21
C ARG A 92 19.09 2.88 2.15
N ARG A 93 18.14 2.04 2.55
CA ARG A 93 17.12 1.58 1.62
C ARG A 93 16.25 2.76 1.17
N PRO A 94 15.95 2.91 -0.13
CA PRO A 94 15.10 3.98 -0.60
C PRO A 94 13.64 3.68 -0.32
N GLN A 95 12.82 4.72 -0.16
CA GLN A 95 11.42 4.61 0.26
C GLN A 95 10.45 5.22 -0.76
N TYR A 96 10.89 6.24 -1.49
CA TYR A 96 10.06 6.99 -2.43
C TYR A 96 10.51 6.74 -3.87
N CYS A 97 9.57 6.37 -4.73
CA CYS A 97 9.80 6.26 -6.17
C CYS A 97 9.44 7.58 -6.85
N LEU A 98 10.39 8.15 -7.57
CA LEU A 98 10.14 9.34 -8.40
C LEU A 98 9.48 8.94 -9.72
N PRO A 99 8.78 9.87 -10.42
CA PRO A 99 8.17 9.60 -11.74
C PRO A 99 9.13 9.04 -12.80
N CYS A 100 10.43 9.33 -12.67
CA CYS A 100 11.48 8.76 -13.51
C CYS A 100 11.92 7.34 -13.13
N ARG A 101 11.19 6.67 -12.21
CA ARG A 101 11.45 5.34 -11.62
C ARG A 101 12.73 5.23 -10.77
N HIS A 102 13.30 6.37 -10.38
CA HIS A 102 14.40 6.39 -9.41
C HIS A 102 13.90 6.34 -7.98
N TRP A 103 14.49 5.46 -7.20
CA TRP A 103 14.19 5.28 -5.78
C TRP A 103 15.11 6.11 -4.89
N VAL A 104 14.52 6.87 -3.97
CA VAL A 104 15.24 7.78 -3.05
C VAL A 104 14.80 7.53 -1.60
N CYS A 105 15.74 7.56 -0.65
CA CYS A 105 15.42 7.41 0.77
C CYS A 105 14.93 8.71 1.40
N GLN A 106 14.14 8.61 2.47
CA GLN A 106 13.61 9.77 3.20
C GLN A 106 14.68 10.78 3.59
N THR A 107 15.84 10.32 4.08
CA THR A 107 16.93 11.23 4.47
C THR A 107 17.44 12.05 3.28
N CYS A 108 17.58 11.45 2.10
CA CYS A 108 18.00 12.17 0.90
C CYS A 108 16.94 13.17 0.44
N VAL A 109 15.66 12.83 0.55
CA VAL A 109 14.56 13.80 0.33
C VAL A 109 14.71 14.98 1.29
N CYS A 110 14.75 14.75 2.60
CA CYS A 110 14.89 15.83 3.59
C CYS A 110 16.17 16.66 3.43
N THR A 111 17.23 16.06 2.87
CA THR A 111 18.54 16.70 2.75
C THR A 111 18.65 17.57 1.50
N PHE A 112 18.13 17.09 0.35
CA PHE A 112 18.41 17.69 -0.95
C PHE A 112 17.19 18.32 -1.65
N ALA A 113 15.97 17.87 -1.32
CA ALA A 113 14.76 18.45 -1.87
C ALA A 113 14.52 19.84 -1.27
N ARG A 114 13.77 20.68 -2.00
CA ARG A 114 13.43 22.02 -1.54
C ARG A 114 12.32 21.93 -0.51
N LEU A 115 12.55 22.48 0.69
CA LEU A 115 11.51 22.56 1.72
C LEU A 115 10.42 23.55 1.29
N ASP A 116 9.16 23.21 1.56
CA ASP A 116 8.03 24.12 1.36
C ASP A 116 8.09 25.30 2.34
N ALA A 117 7.69 26.49 1.87
CA ALA A 117 7.77 27.70 2.69
C ALA A 117 6.67 27.77 3.78
N GLY A 118 5.53 27.11 3.56
CA GLY A 118 4.38 27.09 4.46
C GLY A 118 4.25 25.81 5.29
N ASP A 119 4.99 24.76 4.95
CA ASP A 119 4.91 23.46 5.62
C ASP A 119 6.30 22.84 5.87
N PRO A 120 6.75 22.74 7.13
CA PRO A 120 8.10 22.26 7.48
C PRO A 120 8.31 20.75 7.24
N TYR A 121 7.26 20.04 6.82
CA TYR A 121 7.28 18.62 6.56
C TYR A 121 7.04 18.27 5.11
N LEU A 122 6.81 19.26 4.25
CA LEU A 122 6.56 19.07 2.82
C LEU A 122 7.81 19.43 2.00
N PHE A 123 8.27 18.49 1.18
CA PHE A 123 9.47 18.63 0.38
C PHE A 123 9.14 18.53 -1.11
N HIS A 124 9.67 19.44 -1.91
CA HIS A 124 9.55 19.48 -3.36
C HIS A 124 10.78 18.83 -4.00
N ALA A 125 10.62 17.64 -4.55
CA ALA A 125 11.67 16.94 -5.28
C ALA A 125 11.75 17.46 -6.73
N ASP A 126 12.08 18.74 -6.91
CA ASP A 126 12.01 19.45 -8.19
C ASP A 126 12.80 18.73 -9.32
N GLU A 127 13.91 18.08 -8.96
CA GLU A 127 14.80 17.31 -9.84
C GLU A 127 15.20 15.95 -9.23
N CYS A 128 15.38 14.93 -10.08
CA CYS A 128 16.00 13.67 -9.67
C CYS A 128 17.53 13.78 -9.69
N LEU A 129 18.17 13.57 -8.54
CA LEU A 129 19.65 13.62 -8.40
C LEU A 129 20.40 12.47 -9.09
N LEU A 130 19.70 11.45 -9.58
CA LEU A 130 20.31 10.29 -10.25
C LEU A 130 20.30 10.43 -11.78
N CYS A 131 19.27 11.04 -12.36
CA CYS A 131 19.11 11.14 -13.81
C CYS A 131 18.77 12.53 -14.35
N GLY A 132 18.48 13.51 -13.50
CA GLY A 132 18.15 14.88 -13.89
C GLY A 132 16.73 15.11 -14.37
N ALA A 133 15.86 14.11 -14.29
CA ALA A 133 14.46 14.29 -14.66
C ALA A 133 13.85 15.40 -13.79
N THR A 134 13.29 16.41 -14.45
CA THR A 134 12.54 17.50 -13.83
C THR A 134 11.08 17.08 -13.66
N ALA A 135 10.38 17.65 -12.67
CA ALA A 135 8.99 17.32 -12.28
C ALA A 135 8.85 16.11 -11.33
N GLY A 136 9.60 16.13 -10.22
CA GLY A 136 9.34 15.20 -9.12
C GLY A 136 8.17 15.63 -8.22
N PRO A 137 7.72 14.73 -7.33
CA PRO A 137 6.52 14.92 -6.53
C PRO A 137 6.77 15.81 -5.31
N CYS A 138 5.69 16.31 -4.73
CA CYS A 138 5.70 16.78 -3.36
C CYS A 138 5.66 15.57 -2.41
N ILE A 139 6.60 15.50 -1.47
CA ILE A 139 6.73 14.41 -0.52
C ILE A 139 6.60 14.98 0.88
N ARG A 140 5.56 14.56 1.61
CA ARG A 140 5.42 14.87 3.03
C ARG A 140 6.12 13.79 3.86
N VAL A 141 6.92 14.23 4.81
CA VAL A 141 7.60 13.37 5.78
C VAL A 141 6.94 13.53 7.14
N ARG A 142 6.61 12.42 7.78
CA ARG A 142 5.99 12.43 9.11
C ARG A 142 6.90 13.11 10.14
N PRO A 143 6.38 14.01 10.99
CA PRO A 143 7.15 14.60 12.09
C PRO A 143 7.72 13.51 13.01
N ALA A 144 8.96 13.70 13.49
CA ALA A 144 9.64 12.70 14.32
C ALA A 144 8.94 12.40 15.65
N THR A 145 8.23 13.40 16.19
CA THR A 145 7.48 13.33 17.47
C THR A 145 6.01 12.96 17.29
N ALA A 146 5.51 12.93 16.07
CA ALA A 146 4.17 12.43 15.80
C ALA A 146 4.12 10.92 16.10
N THR A 147 2.94 10.39 16.31
CA THR A 147 2.67 8.95 16.39
C THR A 147 2.02 8.47 15.10
N THR A 148 2.12 7.18 14.82
CA THR A 148 1.56 6.60 13.59
C THR A 148 0.08 6.32 13.74
N ARG A 149 -0.71 6.70 12.74
CA ARG A 149 -2.15 6.47 12.64
C ARG A 149 -2.45 5.57 11.45
N ILE A 150 -3.23 4.52 11.69
CA ILE A 150 -3.48 3.45 10.73
C ILE A 150 -4.96 3.39 10.37
N LEU A 151 -5.25 3.26 9.07
CA LEU A 151 -6.56 2.88 8.54
C LEU A 151 -6.45 1.53 7.83
N SER A 152 -7.35 0.63 8.18
CA SER A 152 -7.50 -0.69 7.57
C SER A 152 -8.91 -0.86 7.05
N ILE A 153 -9.05 -1.29 5.79
CA ILE A 153 -10.36 -1.48 5.16
C ILE A 153 -10.49 -2.93 4.70
N ASP A 154 -11.47 -3.63 5.27
CA ASP A 154 -11.72 -5.03 4.97
C ASP A 154 -12.23 -5.24 3.53
N GLY A 155 -12.03 -6.45 3.01
CA GLY A 155 -12.68 -6.91 1.79
C GLY A 155 -14.15 -7.28 1.99
N GLY A 156 -14.95 -7.21 0.92
CA GLY A 156 -16.37 -7.56 0.99
C GLY A 156 -17.21 -7.30 -0.26
N GLY A 157 -16.62 -7.21 -1.46
CA GLY A 157 -17.40 -6.99 -2.69
C GLY A 157 -18.24 -5.70 -2.61
N THR A 158 -19.50 -5.73 -3.05
CA THR A 158 -20.45 -4.59 -2.98
C THR A 158 -20.68 -4.06 -1.55
N ARG A 159 -20.38 -4.86 -0.52
CA ARG A 159 -20.45 -4.43 0.89
C ARG A 159 -19.36 -3.43 1.26
N GLY A 160 -18.39 -3.17 0.38
CA GLY A 160 -17.46 -2.04 0.46
C GLY A 160 -18.15 -0.67 0.54
N ARG A 161 -19.47 -0.59 0.28
CA ARG A 161 -20.26 0.63 0.55
C ARG A 161 -20.32 1.00 2.04
N ALA A 162 -20.24 0.03 2.95
CA ALA A 162 -20.24 0.24 4.41
C ALA A 162 -19.01 1.01 4.91
N PRO A 163 -17.75 0.61 4.63
CA PRO A 163 -16.58 1.36 5.07
C PRO A 163 -16.53 2.78 4.50
N LEU A 164 -17.02 3.00 3.28
CA LEU A 164 -17.18 4.36 2.73
C LEU A 164 -18.15 5.21 3.55
N GLU A 165 -19.25 4.62 4.03
CA GLU A 165 -20.19 5.34 4.90
C GLU A 165 -19.58 5.65 6.27
N PHE A 166 -18.84 4.70 6.86
CA PHE A 166 -18.12 4.96 8.11
C PHE A 166 -17.13 6.13 7.97
N LEU A 167 -16.43 6.21 6.83
CA LEU A 167 -15.53 7.33 6.51
C LEU A 167 -16.28 8.64 6.31
N SER A 168 -17.46 8.61 5.70
CA SER A 168 -18.32 9.81 5.54
C SER A 168 -18.76 10.36 6.90
N VAL A 169 -19.26 9.49 7.80
CA VAL A 169 -19.62 9.91 9.16
C VAL A 169 -18.39 10.39 9.95
N LEU A 170 -17.22 9.77 9.76
CA LEU A 170 -15.98 10.24 10.37
C LEU A 170 -15.55 11.62 9.84
N GLN A 171 -15.66 11.88 8.54
CA GLN A 171 -15.39 13.19 7.94
C GLN A 171 -16.29 14.28 8.56
N GLU A 172 -17.59 13.99 8.69
CA GLU A 172 -18.57 14.88 9.33
C GLU A 172 -18.21 15.13 10.80
N ALA A 173 -17.87 14.08 11.54
CA ALA A 173 -17.52 14.16 12.95
C ALA A 173 -16.19 14.90 13.19
N ILE A 174 -15.21 14.76 12.28
CA ILE A 174 -13.96 15.53 12.30
C ILE A 174 -14.23 16.99 11.96
N GLY A 175 -15.13 17.30 11.02
CA GLY A 175 -15.60 18.67 10.76
C GLY A 175 -14.49 19.67 10.40
N LEU A 176 -13.43 19.21 9.74
CA LEU A 176 -12.31 20.04 9.26
C LEU A 176 -12.32 20.10 7.72
N PRO A 177 -11.82 21.18 7.11
CA PRO A 177 -11.92 21.44 5.67
C PRO A 177 -10.85 20.70 4.86
N TYR A 178 -10.57 19.44 5.21
CA TYR A 178 -9.66 18.58 4.46
C TYR A 178 -10.16 17.12 4.46
N PRO A 179 -9.80 16.34 3.44
CA PRO A 179 -10.26 14.96 3.29
C PRO A 179 -9.82 14.03 4.43
N VAL A 180 -10.73 13.16 4.88
CA VAL A 180 -10.57 12.27 6.02
C VAL A 180 -9.34 11.36 5.92
N GLN A 181 -8.96 10.95 4.71
CA GLN A 181 -7.80 10.10 4.48
C GLN A 181 -6.47 10.75 4.88
N GLN A 182 -6.38 12.08 4.90
CA GLN A 182 -5.15 12.79 5.32
C GLN A 182 -4.88 12.68 6.83
N ASN A 183 -5.79 12.08 7.61
CA ASN A 183 -5.59 11.80 9.02
C ASN A 183 -4.83 10.48 9.28
N PHE A 184 -4.49 9.72 8.23
CA PHE A 184 -3.86 8.41 8.36
C PHE A 184 -2.53 8.36 7.62
N ASP A 185 -1.52 7.83 8.31
CA ASP A 185 -0.14 7.74 7.81
C ASP A 185 0.07 6.41 7.07
N VAL A 186 -0.61 5.34 7.50
CA VAL A 186 -0.57 4.02 6.87
C VAL A 186 -2.00 3.57 6.57
N VAL A 187 -2.29 3.26 5.29
CA VAL A 187 -3.61 2.83 4.83
C VAL A 187 -3.48 1.50 4.11
N PHE A 188 -4.19 0.48 4.60
CA PHE A 188 -4.21 -0.85 3.99
C PHE A 188 -5.62 -1.27 3.62
N GLY A 189 -5.74 -1.96 2.49
CA GLY A 189 -7.01 -2.51 2.02
C GLY A 189 -6.88 -3.93 1.47
N THR A 190 -7.96 -4.70 1.59
CA THR A 190 -8.08 -6.01 0.96
C THR A 190 -9.26 -6.01 0.00
N SER A 191 -9.13 -6.60 -1.20
CA SER A 191 -10.24 -6.70 -2.18
C SER A 191 -10.88 -5.33 -2.47
N SER A 192 -12.20 -5.20 -2.35
CA SER A 192 -12.95 -3.94 -2.37
C SER A 192 -12.36 -2.84 -1.47
N GLY A 193 -11.77 -3.21 -0.33
CA GLY A 193 -11.08 -2.27 0.55
C GLY A 193 -9.80 -1.69 -0.04
N ALA A 194 -9.07 -2.46 -0.86
CA ALA A 194 -7.90 -1.96 -1.60
C ALA A 194 -8.31 -0.94 -2.66
N LEU A 195 -9.42 -1.18 -3.37
CA LEU A 195 -9.99 -0.20 -4.32
C LEU A 195 -10.33 1.11 -3.61
N ILE A 196 -10.96 1.04 -2.44
CA ILE A 196 -11.30 2.23 -1.65
C ILE A 196 -10.02 2.94 -1.18
N ALA A 197 -9.03 2.21 -0.67
CA ALA A 197 -7.75 2.78 -0.24
C ALA A 197 -7.05 3.54 -1.37
N CYS A 198 -7.01 2.97 -2.58
CA CYS A 198 -6.39 3.61 -3.73
C CYS A 198 -7.19 4.80 -4.26
N ALA A 199 -8.52 4.71 -4.32
CA ALA A 199 -9.37 5.85 -4.69
C ALA A 199 -9.15 7.04 -3.72
N LEU A 200 -9.09 6.78 -2.41
CA LEU A 200 -8.87 7.81 -1.40
C LEU A 200 -7.45 8.40 -1.44
N CYS A 201 -6.43 7.56 -1.51
CA CYS A 201 -5.05 7.97 -1.23
C CYS A 201 -4.23 8.17 -2.51
N ILE A 202 -4.35 7.27 -3.48
CA ILE A 202 -3.60 7.34 -4.73
C ILE A 202 -4.24 8.37 -5.67
N ASN A 203 -5.56 8.38 -5.80
CA ASN A 203 -6.29 9.38 -6.59
C ASN A 203 -6.59 10.67 -5.81
N GLY A 204 -6.51 10.65 -4.48
CA GLY A 204 -6.80 11.82 -3.65
C GLY A 204 -8.28 12.20 -3.63
N TRP A 205 -9.19 11.28 -3.97
CA TRP A 205 -10.61 11.59 -4.09
C TRP A 205 -11.29 11.80 -2.73
N PRO A 206 -12.25 12.74 -2.64
CA PRO A 206 -13.12 12.83 -1.48
C PRO A 206 -14.01 11.58 -1.36
N VAL A 207 -14.50 11.31 -0.15
CA VAL A 207 -15.31 10.11 0.15
C VAL A 207 -16.54 10.01 -0.76
N ASP A 208 -17.20 11.14 -1.05
CA ASP A 208 -18.40 11.17 -1.90
C ASP A 208 -18.10 10.72 -3.34
N GLN A 209 -16.95 11.12 -3.89
CA GLN A 209 -16.52 10.68 -5.21
C GLN A 209 -16.12 9.20 -5.19
N CYS A 210 -15.50 8.73 -4.11
CA CYS A 210 -15.23 7.30 -3.93
C CYS A 210 -16.53 6.48 -3.87
N ILE A 211 -17.59 7.01 -3.23
CA ILE A 211 -18.93 6.39 -3.21
C ILE A 211 -19.50 6.28 -4.62
N GLU A 212 -19.53 7.39 -5.37
CA GLU A 212 -20.07 7.41 -6.73
C GLU A 212 -19.32 6.43 -7.66
N TYR A 213 -17.99 6.47 -7.61
CA TYR A 213 -17.15 5.56 -8.38
C TYR A 213 -17.38 4.10 -7.99
N PHE A 214 -17.43 3.80 -6.69
CA PHE A 214 -17.62 2.45 -6.19
C PHE A 214 -18.99 1.88 -6.59
N GLU A 215 -20.06 2.66 -6.48
CA GLU A 215 -21.40 2.24 -6.89
C GLU A 215 -21.51 2.01 -8.40
N THR A 216 -20.90 2.89 -9.20
CA THR A 216 -20.87 2.77 -10.66
C THR A 216 -20.06 1.56 -11.11
N SER A 217 -18.87 1.38 -10.55
CA SER A 217 -17.99 0.24 -10.84
C SER A 217 -18.63 -1.07 -10.41
N SER A 218 -19.30 -1.10 -9.25
CA SER A 218 -20.02 -2.29 -8.78
C SER A 218 -21.18 -2.66 -9.70
N LYS A 219 -21.98 -1.67 -10.14
CA LYS A 219 -23.07 -1.91 -11.10
C LYS A 219 -22.56 -2.58 -12.38
N LEU A 220 -21.44 -2.11 -12.91
CA LEU A 220 -20.89 -2.62 -14.16
C LEU A 220 -20.12 -3.93 -13.99
N ALA A 221 -19.44 -4.13 -12.85
CA ALA A 221 -18.79 -5.39 -12.53
C ALA A 221 -19.80 -6.55 -12.40
N PHE A 222 -20.98 -6.28 -11.83
CA PHE A 222 -21.98 -7.31 -11.52
C PHE A 222 -23.22 -7.28 -12.42
N GLU A 223 -23.24 -6.45 -13.47
CA GLU A 223 -24.28 -6.53 -14.50
C GLU A 223 -24.16 -7.87 -15.26
N GLU A 224 -25.21 -8.70 -15.21
CA GLU A 224 -25.25 -9.98 -15.91
C GLU A 224 -24.97 -9.77 -17.41
N SER A 225 -23.99 -10.51 -17.96
CA SER A 225 -23.72 -10.47 -19.40
C SER A 225 -25.01 -10.72 -20.20
N ARG A 226 -25.21 -9.98 -21.31
CA ARG A 226 -26.35 -10.15 -22.22
C ARG A 226 -26.57 -11.61 -22.62
N TYR A 227 -25.48 -12.38 -22.70
CA TYR A 227 -25.45 -13.80 -23.02
C TYR A 227 -26.02 -14.68 -21.89
N THR A 228 -25.71 -14.41 -20.61
CA THR A 228 -26.32 -15.15 -19.48
C THR A 228 -27.83 -14.94 -19.44
N ARG A 229 -28.31 -13.73 -19.74
CA ARG A 229 -29.75 -13.45 -19.82
C ARG A 229 -30.45 -14.22 -20.94
N ILE A 230 -29.81 -14.34 -22.11
CA ILE A 230 -30.31 -15.10 -23.26
C ILE A 230 -30.28 -16.61 -22.99
N VAL A 231 -29.19 -17.13 -22.42
CA VAL A 231 -29.05 -18.54 -22.06
C VAL A 231 -30.07 -18.91 -20.97
N ARG A 232 -30.22 -18.11 -19.92
CA ARG A 232 -31.24 -18.31 -18.88
C ARG A 232 -32.66 -18.29 -19.47
N SER A 233 -32.92 -17.41 -20.43
CA SER A 233 -34.18 -17.36 -21.17
C SER A 233 -34.42 -18.60 -22.07
N LEU A 234 -33.38 -19.17 -22.67
CA LEU A 234 -33.48 -20.32 -23.57
C LEU A 234 -33.59 -21.65 -22.81
N PHE A 235 -32.96 -21.76 -21.64
CA PHE A 235 -32.88 -23.00 -20.85
C PHE A 235 -33.91 -23.08 -19.70
N HIS A 236 -34.86 -22.15 -19.60
CA HIS A 236 -35.98 -22.21 -18.66
C HIS A 236 -36.85 -23.48 -18.82
N ALA A 237 -36.74 -24.19 -19.95
CA ALA A 237 -37.48 -25.42 -20.26
C ALA A 237 -36.78 -26.73 -19.81
N ALA A 238 -35.55 -26.68 -19.29
CA ALA A 238 -34.77 -27.88 -18.94
C ALA A 238 -34.03 -27.73 -17.58
N PRO A 239 -34.68 -28.06 -16.45
CA PRO A 239 -34.18 -27.78 -15.09
C PRO A 239 -32.89 -28.51 -14.68
N PHE A 240 -32.43 -29.49 -15.46
CA PHE A 240 -31.20 -30.26 -15.17
C PHE A 240 -29.96 -29.78 -15.95
N VAL A 241 -30.10 -28.87 -16.92
CA VAL A 241 -28.99 -28.40 -17.77
C VAL A 241 -28.35 -27.14 -17.20
N ALA A 242 -29.13 -26.26 -16.55
CA ALA A 242 -28.64 -24.99 -16.01
C ALA A 242 -27.53 -25.15 -14.94
N PRO A 243 -27.64 -26.05 -13.93
CA PRO A 243 -26.58 -26.23 -12.92
C PRO A 243 -25.28 -26.79 -13.50
N ALA A 244 -25.38 -27.70 -14.48
CA ALA A 244 -24.22 -28.33 -15.11
C ALA A 244 -23.47 -27.34 -16.02
N VAL A 245 -24.20 -26.47 -16.73
CA VAL A 245 -23.59 -25.41 -17.55
C VAL A 245 -22.95 -24.32 -16.69
N GLU A 246 -23.52 -23.99 -15.52
CA GLU A 246 -22.87 -23.07 -14.56
C GLU A 246 -21.63 -23.67 -13.90
N LEU A 247 -21.66 -24.95 -13.53
CA LEU A 247 -20.50 -25.66 -13.00
C LEU A 247 -19.37 -25.76 -14.04
N VAL A 248 -19.71 -26.11 -15.28
CA VAL A 248 -18.76 -26.18 -16.40
C VAL A 248 -18.23 -24.78 -16.77
N LYS A 249 -19.04 -23.71 -16.68
CA LYS A 249 -18.56 -22.33 -16.81
C LYS A 249 -17.62 -21.92 -15.68
N SER A 250 -17.91 -22.28 -14.43
CA SER A 250 -17.03 -21.99 -13.30
C SER A 250 -15.67 -22.71 -13.38
N LEU A 251 -15.60 -23.79 -14.17
CA LEU A 251 -14.38 -24.56 -14.42
C LEU A 251 -13.65 -24.17 -15.71
N LEU A 252 -14.31 -23.50 -16.67
CA LEU A 252 -13.76 -23.18 -17.99
C LEU A 252 -13.62 -21.67 -18.26
N VAL A 253 -14.24 -20.81 -17.47
CA VAL A 253 -14.22 -19.36 -17.66
C VAL A 253 -13.86 -18.70 -16.33
N ASP A 254 -12.59 -18.31 -16.21
CA ASP A 254 -12.01 -17.52 -15.10
C ASP A 254 -12.64 -16.13 -14.90
N CYS A 255 -13.78 -15.81 -15.53
CA CYS A 255 -14.44 -14.51 -15.45
C CYS A 255 -15.98 -14.68 -15.48
N LYS A 256 -16.62 -14.58 -14.32
CA LYS A 256 -18.09 -14.49 -14.16
C LYS A 256 -18.66 -13.15 -14.65
N TYR A 257 -17.81 -12.19 -15.04
CA TYR A 257 -18.15 -10.77 -15.19
C TYR A 257 -17.76 -10.22 -16.57
N ALA A 258 -18.47 -9.18 -17.03
CA ALA A 258 -18.16 -8.48 -18.28
C ALA A 258 -16.86 -7.66 -18.12
N ALA A 259 -15.72 -8.31 -18.35
CA ALA A 259 -14.38 -7.75 -18.12
C ALA A 259 -14.17 -6.40 -18.85
N ASP A 260 -14.55 -6.31 -20.13
CA ASP A 260 -14.20 -5.17 -20.98
C ASP A 260 -14.71 -3.80 -20.49
N GLN A 261 -15.93 -3.72 -19.93
CA GLN A 261 -16.49 -2.43 -19.46
C GLN A 261 -15.91 -2.02 -18.11
N LEU A 262 -15.65 -3.01 -17.25
CA LEU A 262 -15.06 -2.80 -15.95
C LEU A 262 -13.58 -2.37 -16.08
N GLU A 263 -12.84 -3.01 -16.99
CA GLU A 263 -11.48 -2.63 -17.34
C GLU A 263 -11.41 -1.19 -17.85
N ALA A 264 -12.31 -0.79 -18.76
CA ALA A 264 -12.35 0.57 -19.29
C ALA A 264 -12.52 1.63 -18.19
N ILE A 265 -13.42 1.40 -17.23
CA ILE A 265 -13.65 2.34 -16.12
C ILE A 265 -12.48 2.39 -15.16
N GLN A 266 -11.82 1.26 -14.91
CA GLN A 266 -10.64 1.26 -14.05
C GLN A 266 -9.44 1.89 -14.73
N GLN A 267 -9.27 1.70 -16.04
CA GLN A 267 -8.28 2.41 -16.84
C GLN A 267 -8.56 3.90 -16.89
N GLU A 268 -9.83 4.33 -16.93
CA GLU A 268 -10.21 5.73 -16.82
C GLU A 268 -9.93 6.30 -15.42
N ALA A 269 -10.29 5.56 -14.37
CA ALA A 269 -10.16 6.00 -12.98
C ALA A 269 -8.72 6.02 -12.47
N TYR A 270 -7.93 4.99 -12.80
CA TYR A 270 -6.57 4.84 -12.30
C TYR A 270 -5.52 5.14 -13.36
N GLY A 271 -5.87 5.18 -14.64
CA GLY A 271 -4.93 5.35 -15.74
C GLY A 271 -4.42 4.01 -16.26
N ALA A 272 -4.40 3.87 -17.59
CA ALA A 272 -4.03 2.61 -18.25
C ALA A 272 -2.60 2.11 -17.94
N CYS A 273 -1.67 3.01 -17.61
CA CYS A 273 -0.26 2.67 -17.34
C CYS A 273 0.23 3.13 -15.95
N ARG A 274 -0.68 3.54 -15.07
CA ARG A 274 -0.31 4.08 -13.77
C ARG A 274 -0.08 2.94 -12.78
N SER A 275 1.09 2.88 -12.17
CA SER A 275 1.42 1.91 -11.12
C SER A 275 1.08 2.47 -9.74
N ILE A 276 1.04 1.60 -8.72
CA ILE A 276 0.81 1.99 -7.32
C ILE A 276 1.85 3.00 -6.80
N VAL A 277 3.06 2.97 -7.34
CA VAL A 277 4.12 3.91 -6.94
C VAL A 277 3.93 5.30 -7.55
N ASP A 278 3.10 5.44 -8.60
CA ASP A 278 2.74 6.72 -9.21
C ASP A 278 1.69 7.45 -8.35
N SER A 279 2.09 7.77 -7.13
CA SER A 279 1.21 8.11 -6.00
C SER A 279 1.45 9.52 -5.48
N ALA A 280 1.41 10.52 -6.39
CA ALA A 280 1.69 11.91 -6.06
C ALA A 280 0.81 12.46 -4.92
N GLU A 281 -0.49 12.16 -4.93
CA GLU A 281 -1.41 12.61 -3.87
C GLU A 281 -1.11 11.96 -2.52
N ALA A 282 -0.89 10.65 -2.49
CA ALA A 282 -0.47 9.95 -1.27
C ALA A 282 0.88 10.48 -0.75
N SER A 283 1.85 10.71 -1.63
CA SER A 283 3.15 11.30 -1.28
C SER A 283 3.00 12.70 -0.67
N ARG A 284 2.12 13.54 -1.24
CA ARG A 284 1.82 14.89 -0.75
C ARG A 284 1.08 14.87 0.60
N ALA A 285 0.21 13.89 0.80
CA ALA A 285 -0.49 13.65 2.07
C ALA A 285 0.39 12.98 3.13
N GLY A 286 1.52 12.39 2.74
CA GLY A 286 2.39 11.61 3.63
C GLY A 286 1.83 10.22 3.95
N THR A 287 0.95 9.71 3.09
CA THR A 287 0.24 8.45 3.27
C THR A 287 0.97 7.31 2.57
N LEU A 288 1.19 6.24 3.31
CA LEU A 288 1.79 4.98 2.86
C LEU A 288 0.65 3.98 2.64
N VAL A 289 0.47 3.54 1.39
CA VAL A 289 -0.66 2.72 0.95
C VAL A 289 -0.18 1.31 0.65
N GLY A 290 -0.91 0.32 1.15
CA GLY A 290 -0.69 -1.08 0.86
C GLY A 290 -1.97 -1.84 0.54
N MET A 291 -1.84 -2.92 -0.21
CA MET A 291 -2.92 -3.85 -0.50
C MET A 291 -2.46 -5.29 -0.36
N THR A 292 -3.35 -6.16 0.10
CA THR A 292 -3.07 -7.60 0.26
C THR A 292 -3.50 -8.38 -0.97
N LEU A 293 -2.66 -9.32 -1.40
CA LEU A 293 -2.90 -10.27 -2.48
C LEU A 293 -2.71 -11.70 -1.95
N THR A 294 -3.33 -12.68 -2.61
CA THR A 294 -3.10 -14.11 -2.31
C THR A 294 -2.55 -14.79 -3.55
N SER A 295 -1.46 -15.53 -3.41
CA SER A 295 -0.87 -16.29 -4.52
C SER A 295 -1.80 -17.43 -4.94
N ALA A 296 -2.02 -17.57 -6.25
CA ALA A 296 -2.85 -18.63 -6.82
C ALA A 296 -2.21 -20.02 -6.70
N GLN A 297 -0.88 -20.10 -6.49
CA GLN A 297 -0.14 -21.36 -6.52
C GLN A 297 -0.15 -22.09 -5.17
N ASP A 298 0.02 -21.34 -4.10
CA ASP A 298 0.28 -21.86 -2.74
C ASP A 298 -0.57 -21.15 -1.67
N SER A 299 -1.44 -20.21 -2.06
CA SER A 299 -2.27 -19.42 -1.13
C SER A 299 -1.48 -18.59 -0.12
N SER A 300 -0.19 -18.33 -0.37
CA SER A 300 0.61 -17.43 0.47
C SER A 300 0.14 -15.98 0.30
N THR A 301 0.36 -15.18 1.35
CA THR A 301 -0.08 -13.78 1.39
C THR A 301 1.02 -12.87 0.88
N PHE A 302 0.67 -11.98 -0.03
CA PHE A 302 1.55 -10.96 -0.58
C PHE A 302 1.01 -9.57 -0.29
N ILE A 303 1.88 -8.57 -0.27
CA ILE A 303 1.48 -7.18 -0.27
C ILE A 303 2.11 -6.41 -1.43
N VAL A 304 1.35 -5.43 -1.93
CA VAL A 304 1.80 -4.44 -2.91
C VAL A 304 1.63 -3.07 -2.28
N THR A 305 2.67 -2.23 -2.35
CA THR A 305 2.73 -0.96 -1.62
C THR A 305 3.20 0.18 -2.53
N ASN A 306 2.89 1.44 -2.18
CA ASN A 306 3.42 2.61 -2.87
C ASN A 306 4.81 3.05 -2.37
N TYR A 307 5.37 2.32 -1.43
CA TYR A 307 6.63 2.61 -0.73
C TYR A 307 7.52 1.38 -0.70
N ASN A 308 8.78 1.59 -0.34
CA ASN A 308 9.72 0.50 -0.12
C ASN A 308 10.29 0.61 1.30
N ALA A 309 10.36 -0.50 2.04
CA ALA A 309 10.77 -0.51 3.45
C ALA A 309 11.86 -1.56 3.72
N GLU A 310 12.60 -1.40 4.82
CA GLU A 310 13.64 -2.35 5.25
C GLU A 310 13.04 -3.63 5.86
N ASN A 311 13.77 -4.75 5.86
CA ASN A 311 13.40 -5.96 6.60
C ASN A 311 12.01 -6.56 6.31
N HIS A 312 11.70 -6.78 5.03
CA HIS A 312 10.54 -7.59 4.64
C HIS A 312 10.77 -9.11 4.73
N ASP A 313 11.85 -9.57 5.37
CA ASP A 313 12.02 -10.99 5.71
C ASP A 313 11.05 -11.34 6.85
N ASN A 314 9.80 -11.56 6.47
CA ASN A 314 8.71 -11.94 7.36
C ASN A 314 8.17 -13.31 6.94
N GLN A 315 7.78 -14.13 7.91
CA GLN A 315 7.19 -15.45 7.66
C GLN A 315 5.70 -15.37 7.31
N ASP A 316 5.04 -14.24 7.61
CA ASP A 316 3.58 -14.13 7.51
C ASP A 316 3.07 -13.63 6.14
N TYR A 317 3.87 -12.83 5.43
CA TYR A 317 3.57 -12.34 4.09
C TYR A 317 4.85 -11.94 3.35
N GLU A 318 4.78 -11.97 2.03
CA GLU A 318 5.83 -11.49 1.14
C GLU A 318 5.47 -10.13 0.55
N VAL A 319 6.48 -9.34 0.17
CA VAL A 319 6.26 -8.09 -0.56
C VAL A 319 6.59 -8.32 -2.01
N VAL A 320 5.64 -8.01 -2.88
CA VAL A 320 5.91 -8.05 -4.32
C VAL A 320 6.86 -6.90 -4.64
N ARG A 321 8.10 -7.24 -4.97
CA ARG A 321 9.15 -6.24 -5.20
C ARG A 321 8.92 -5.53 -6.53
N PHE A 322 9.46 -4.32 -6.67
CA PHE A 322 9.21 -3.54 -7.87
C PHE A 322 10.09 -3.99 -9.05
N ASP A 323 11.25 -4.59 -8.77
CA ASP A 323 12.10 -5.30 -9.73
C ASP A 323 11.45 -6.58 -10.28
N GLN A 324 10.46 -7.12 -9.56
CA GLN A 324 9.55 -8.19 -10.01
C GLN A 324 8.34 -7.66 -10.80
N GLY A 325 8.44 -6.46 -11.37
CA GLY A 325 7.47 -5.95 -12.34
C GLY A 325 6.32 -5.09 -11.78
N VAL A 326 6.19 -4.94 -10.46
CA VAL A 326 5.09 -4.15 -9.85
C VAL A 326 5.14 -2.67 -10.23
N ALA A 327 6.34 -2.09 -10.36
CA ALA A 327 6.47 -0.70 -10.83
C ALA A 327 6.00 -0.51 -12.27
N ALA A 328 5.91 -1.60 -13.05
CA ALA A 328 5.41 -1.60 -14.41
C ALA A 328 3.94 -2.07 -14.51
N ALA A 329 3.43 -2.76 -13.48
CA ALA A 329 2.05 -3.25 -13.44
C ALA A 329 1.07 -2.08 -13.27
N PRO A 330 0.12 -1.90 -14.20
CA PRO A 330 -0.99 -0.97 -14.02
C PRO A 330 -1.84 -1.34 -12.80
N LEU A 331 -2.24 -0.32 -12.04
CA LEU A 331 -3.09 -0.49 -10.87
C LEU A 331 -4.37 -1.27 -11.17
N TRP A 332 -5.02 -0.97 -12.30
CA TRP A 332 -6.28 -1.60 -12.68
C TRP A 332 -6.17 -3.13 -12.84
N GLU A 333 -5.02 -3.64 -13.29
CA GLU A 333 -4.79 -5.08 -13.49
C GLU A 333 -4.72 -5.87 -12.17
N ILE A 334 -4.42 -5.20 -11.04
CA ILE A 334 -4.18 -5.86 -9.75
C ILE A 334 -5.51 -6.28 -9.06
N TYR A 335 -6.67 -5.74 -9.48
CA TYR A 335 -7.88 -5.77 -8.66
C TYR A 335 -8.89 -6.89 -8.94
N PHE A 336 -9.11 -7.31 -10.20
CA PHE A 336 -10.33 -8.07 -10.55
C PHE A 336 -10.09 -9.40 -11.27
N THR A 337 -8.90 -9.63 -11.83
CA THR A 337 -8.58 -10.88 -12.52
C THR A 337 -7.42 -11.57 -11.83
N ALA A 338 -7.37 -12.90 -11.94
CA ALA A 338 -6.18 -13.64 -11.55
C ALA A 338 -5.05 -13.20 -12.47
N HIS A 339 -4.23 -12.25 -12.01
CA HIS A 339 -3.28 -11.59 -12.88
C HIS A 339 -1.87 -12.11 -12.64
N HIS A 340 -1.17 -12.37 -13.74
CA HIS A 340 0.23 -12.75 -13.70
C HIS A 340 1.10 -11.50 -13.69
N ILE A 341 1.67 -11.16 -12.54
CA ILE A 341 2.69 -10.12 -12.43
C ILE A 341 4.01 -10.77 -12.85
N GLN A 342 4.58 -10.29 -13.95
CA GLN A 342 5.80 -10.83 -14.56
C GLN A 342 6.97 -10.77 -13.56
N GLY A 343 7.41 -11.93 -13.07
CA GLY A 343 8.52 -12.05 -12.10
C GLY A 343 8.07 -12.25 -10.65
N ALA A 344 6.78 -12.12 -10.35
CA ALA A 344 6.20 -12.35 -9.03
C ALA A 344 5.20 -13.51 -9.00
N GLY A 345 4.52 -13.81 -10.11
CA GLY A 345 3.58 -14.93 -10.21
C GLY A 345 2.15 -14.50 -10.42
N THR A 346 1.21 -15.44 -10.23
CA THR A 346 -0.21 -15.22 -10.45
C THR A 346 -0.91 -14.98 -9.12
N PHE A 347 -1.59 -13.84 -8.99
CA PHE A 347 -2.26 -13.43 -7.76
C PHE A 347 -3.77 -13.43 -7.92
N GLN A 348 -4.47 -13.67 -6.82
CA GLN A 348 -5.92 -13.65 -6.67
C GLN A 348 -6.31 -12.73 -5.51
N ASP A 349 -7.62 -12.54 -5.32
CA ASP A 349 -8.19 -11.72 -4.26
C ASP A 349 -7.64 -12.08 -2.87
N GLY A 350 -6.99 -11.11 -2.23
CA GLY A 350 -6.42 -11.22 -0.88
C GLY A 350 -7.42 -11.59 0.22
N GLY A 351 -8.74 -11.45 -0.04
CA GLY A 351 -9.79 -11.87 0.88
C GLY A 351 -9.82 -13.39 1.14
N LEU A 352 -9.20 -14.19 0.27
CA LEU A 352 -9.02 -15.63 0.45
C LEU A 352 -7.95 -15.98 1.50
N GLY A 353 -6.98 -15.10 1.75
CA GLY A 353 -5.96 -15.29 2.78
C GLY A 353 -6.23 -14.45 4.03
N TYR A 354 -6.32 -13.13 3.87
CA TYR A 354 -6.41 -12.14 4.94
C TYR A 354 -7.46 -11.07 4.63
N ASN A 355 -8.69 -11.25 5.08
CA ASN A 355 -9.76 -10.28 4.78
C ASN A 355 -9.66 -8.95 5.57
N ASN A 356 -9.03 -8.98 6.75
CA ASN A 356 -8.78 -7.78 7.57
C ASN A 356 -7.28 -7.49 7.57
N PRO A 357 -6.81 -6.45 6.86
CA PRO A 357 -5.38 -6.18 6.74
C PRO A 357 -4.78 -5.42 7.94
N ALA A 358 -5.55 -5.13 9.00
CA ALA A 358 -5.06 -4.39 10.16
C ALA A 358 -3.81 -4.99 10.82
N PRO A 359 -3.68 -6.32 11.02
CA PRO A 359 -2.45 -6.90 11.58
C PRO A 359 -1.22 -6.65 10.71
N ILE A 360 -1.38 -6.70 9.38
CA ILE A 360 -0.30 -6.43 8.42
C ILE A 360 0.06 -4.94 8.48
N ALA A 361 -0.94 -4.05 8.49
CA ALA A 361 -0.73 -2.62 8.57
C ALA A 361 0.02 -2.19 9.84
N ILE A 362 -0.27 -2.81 11.00
CA ILE A 362 0.45 -2.55 12.25
C ILE A 362 1.92 -3.01 12.15
N LYS A 363 2.17 -4.19 11.58
CA LYS A 363 3.53 -4.69 11.37
C LYS A 363 4.32 -3.78 10.43
N GLU A 364 3.72 -3.39 9.32
CA GLU A 364 4.32 -2.47 8.36
C GLU A 364 4.60 -1.09 8.98
N ALA A 365 3.68 -0.56 9.78
CA ALA A 365 3.92 0.68 10.53
C ALA A 365 5.13 0.57 11.47
N ALA A 366 5.32 -0.56 12.15
CA ALA A 366 6.47 -0.79 13.01
C ALA A 366 7.79 -0.86 12.22
N ILE A 367 7.77 -1.46 11.03
CA ILE A 367 8.91 -1.53 10.11
C ILE A 367 9.27 -0.14 9.58
N LEU A 368 8.27 0.63 9.16
CA LEU A 368 8.42 1.97 8.59
C LEU A 368 8.87 3.01 9.63
N PHE A 369 8.43 2.85 10.88
CA PHE A 369 8.64 3.81 11.95
C PHE A 369 9.28 3.18 13.20
N PRO A 370 10.52 2.68 13.11
CA PRO A 370 11.15 1.92 14.19
C PRO A 370 11.40 2.74 15.47
N ALA A 371 11.46 4.07 15.37
CA ALA A 371 11.60 4.96 16.51
C ALA A 371 10.32 5.06 17.37
N ALA A 372 9.15 4.82 16.76
CA ALA A 372 7.85 4.83 17.41
C ALA A 372 6.99 3.71 16.81
N PRO A 373 7.33 2.43 17.09
CA PRO A 373 6.79 1.30 16.34
C PRO A 373 5.33 1.00 16.68
N LYS A 374 4.83 1.48 17.81
CA LYS A 374 3.43 1.29 18.23
C LYS A 374 2.56 2.43 17.69
N PRO A 375 1.51 2.14 16.92
CA PRO A 375 0.57 3.17 16.47
C PRO A 375 -0.23 3.74 17.64
N SER A 376 -0.56 5.03 17.57
CA SER A 376 -1.43 5.66 18.56
C SER A 376 -2.90 5.42 18.27
N THR A 377 -3.27 5.31 16.99
CA THR A 377 -4.64 5.11 16.54
C THR A 377 -4.66 4.06 15.44
N VAL A 378 -5.50 3.04 15.61
CA VAL A 378 -5.78 2.04 14.57
C VAL A 378 -7.28 2.01 14.33
N VAL A 379 -7.69 2.31 13.10
CA VAL A 379 -9.09 2.26 12.66
C VAL A 379 -9.25 1.13 11.65
N SER A 380 -10.07 0.14 11.98
CA SER A 380 -10.40 -0.98 11.12
C SER A 380 -11.88 -0.90 10.74
N LEU A 381 -12.16 -0.91 9.43
CA LEU A 381 -13.50 -0.75 8.87
C LEU A 381 -13.94 -2.07 8.24
N GLY A 382 -14.95 -2.70 8.82
CA GLY A 382 -15.55 -3.94 8.36
C GLY A 382 -16.58 -3.75 7.25
N THR A 383 -16.91 -4.86 6.58
CA THR A 383 -17.94 -4.95 5.52
C THR A 383 -19.18 -5.71 5.99
N GLY A 384 -19.41 -5.75 7.30
CA GLY A 384 -20.56 -6.38 7.93
C GLY A 384 -20.42 -7.89 8.13
N SER A 385 -21.12 -8.39 9.15
CA SER A 385 -21.19 -9.83 9.47
C SER A 385 -22.65 -10.29 9.67
N ALA A 386 -22.94 -11.55 9.31
CA ALA A 386 -24.26 -12.13 9.54
C ALA A 386 -24.56 -12.27 11.03
N GLY A 387 -25.68 -11.69 11.48
CA GLY A 387 -26.19 -11.80 12.85
C GLY A 387 -26.52 -13.25 13.25
N SER A 388 -26.52 -13.53 14.55
CA SER A 388 -26.66 -14.90 15.10
C SER A 388 -28.07 -15.52 14.97
N ARG A 389 -29.03 -14.87 14.31
CA ARG A 389 -30.41 -15.38 14.23
C ARG A 389 -30.68 -16.08 12.90
N THR A 390 -30.39 -17.38 12.88
CA THR A 390 -30.90 -18.29 11.84
C THR A 390 -32.42 -18.40 11.92
N THR A 391 -33.15 -17.61 11.14
CA THR A 391 -34.53 -17.96 10.77
C THR A 391 -34.46 -18.77 9.49
N ALA A 392 -34.64 -20.08 9.60
CA ALA A 392 -34.72 -20.98 8.46
C ALA A 392 -35.90 -20.57 7.56
N SER A 393 -35.62 -20.04 6.37
CA SER A 393 -36.62 -19.81 5.33
C SER A 393 -36.68 -21.02 4.41
N ALA A 394 -37.77 -21.78 4.48
CA ALA A 394 -38.03 -22.91 3.60
C ALA A 394 -38.45 -22.42 2.21
N GLY A 395 -37.64 -22.70 1.18
CA GLY A 395 -37.96 -22.43 -0.22
C GLY A 395 -36.89 -22.97 -1.18
N ILE A 396 -37.25 -23.19 -2.45
CA ILE A 396 -36.39 -23.84 -3.48
C ILE A 396 -35.13 -22.99 -3.79
N ALA A 397 -35.14 -21.68 -3.52
CA ALA A 397 -33.96 -20.81 -3.58
C ALA A 397 -32.90 -21.14 -2.50
N ALA A 398 -33.30 -21.81 -1.40
CA ALA A 398 -32.41 -22.17 -0.30
C ALA A 398 -31.43 -23.31 -0.64
N MET A 399 -31.65 -24.08 -1.71
CA MET A 399 -30.77 -25.21 -2.05
C MET A 399 -29.37 -24.80 -2.51
N TRP A 400 -29.20 -23.60 -3.07
CA TRP A 400 -27.88 -23.09 -3.49
C TRP A 400 -27.21 -22.27 -2.38
N GLU A 401 -27.97 -21.48 -1.63
CA GLU A 401 -27.46 -20.71 -0.50
C GLU A 401 -27.05 -21.59 0.69
N ASP A 402 -27.65 -22.77 0.90
CA ASP A 402 -27.23 -23.74 1.93
C ASP A 402 -26.27 -24.83 1.42
N SER A 403 -25.70 -24.65 0.21
CA SER A 403 -24.68 -25.54 -0.30
C SER A 403 -23.44 -25.55 0.61
N PHE A 404 -22.81 -26.72 0.76
CA PHE A 404 -21.61 -26.88 1.60
C PHE A 404 -20.49 -25.88 1.24
N PRO A 405 -20.20 -25.59 -0.05
CA PRO A 405 -19.19 -24.60 -0.43
C PRO A 405 -19.55 -23.17 0.01
N ALA A 406 -20.81 -22.75 -0.15
CA ALA A 406 -21.26 -21.41 0.27
C ALA A 406 -21.23 -21.25 1.80
N ARG A 407 -21.54 -22.32 2.55
CA ARG A 407 -21.41 -22.34 4.01
C ARG A 407 -19.96 -22.30 4.47
N LEU A 408 -19.07 -23.06 3.82
CA LEU A 408 -17.63 -23.06 4.12
C LEU A 408 -17.03 -21.69 3.80
N TYR A 409 -17.40 -21.09 2.68
CA TYR A 409 -16.99 -19.73 2.29
C TYR A 409 -17.48 -18.69 3.31
N ARG A 410 -18.77 -18.67 3.68
CA ARG A 410 -19.26 -17.74 4.73
C ARG A 410 -18.59 -17.95 6.08
N ALA A 411 -18.38 -19.20 6.50
CA ALA A 411 -17.69 -19.52 7.73
C ALA A 411 -16.25 -19.02 7.70
N PHE A 412 -15.54 -19.21 6.58
CA PHE A 412 -14.20 -18.70 6.35
C PHE A 412 -14.12 -17.17 6.47
N TRP A 413 -15.00 -16.44 5.79
CA TRP A 413 -15.04 -14.96 5.85
C TRP A 413 -15.39 -14.43 7.23
N LYS A 414 -16.36 -15.04 7.93
CA LYS A 414 -16.75 -14.66 9.29
C LYS A 414 -15.65 -14.96 10.30
N GLN A 415 -14.92 -16.06 10.12
CA GLN A 415 -13.82 -16.45 10.99
C GLN A 415 -12.59 -15.57 10.75
N ASN A 416 -12.29 -15.16 9.51
CA ASN A 416 -11.10 -14.37 9.18
C ASN A 416 -11.17 -12.91 9.64
N ALA A 417 -12.29 -12.19 9.43
CA ALA A 417 -12.34 -10.75 9.78
C ALA A 417 -12.52 -10.50 11.28
N GLY A 418 -13.53 -11.13 11.90
CA GLY A 418 -13.90 -10.89 13.29
C GLY A 418 -12.96 -11.53 14.31
N THR A 419 -12.45 -12.74 14.03
CA THR A 419 -11.52 -13.43 14.95
C THR A 419 -10.13 -12.82 14.87
N ALA A 420 -9.65 -12.43 13.68
CA ALA A 420 -8.35 -11.74 13.55
C ALA A 420 -8.33 -10.43 14.34
N TRP A 421 -9.41 -9.64 14.28
CA TRP A 421 -9.52 -8.43 15.09
C TRP A 421 -9.56 -8.72 16.59
N LYS A 422 -10.37 -9.68 17.04
CA LYS A 422 -10.45 -10.06 18.46
C LYS A 422 -9.12 -10.58 18.99
N ASN A 423 -8.38 -11.35 18.19
CA ASN A 423 -7.05 -11.85 18.53
C ASN A 423 -6.02 -10.71 18.56
N LEU A 424 -6.12 -9.74 17.66
CA LEU A 424 -5.25 -8.58 17.63
C LEU A 424 -5.47 -7.67 18.84
N VAL A 425 -6.72 -7.36 19.15
CA VAL A 425 -7.07 -6.54 20.32
C VAL A 425 -6.70 -7.24 21.61
N SER A 426 -6.94 -8.56 21.74
CA SER A 426 -6.56 -9.30 22.96
C SER A 426 -5.05 -9.41 23.15
N GLN A 427 -4.26 -9.44 22.07
CA GLN A 427 -2.80 -9.41 22.13
C GLN A 427 -2.24 -8.01 22.48
N GLU A 428 -2.96 -6.93 22.13
CA GLU A 428 -2.52 -5.54 22.31
C GLU A 428 -3.08 -4.84 23.56
N GLU A 429 -4.25 -5.23 24.06
CA GLU A 429 -4.86 -4.70 25.31
C GLU A 429 -4.02 -5.06 26.54
N ASP A 430 -3.30 -6.18 26.51
CA ASP A 430 -2.44 -6.61 27.61
C ASP A 430 -1.12 -5.78 27.68
N LYS A 431 -0.85 -4.90 26.69
CA LYS A 431 0.49 -4.27 26.49
C LYS A 431 0.55 -2.84 25.92
N SER A 432 -0.55 -2.09 25.70
CA SER A 432 -0.47 -0.79 24.97
C SER A 432 -1.28 0.40 25.52
N HIS A 433 -0.77 1.61 25.23
CA HIS A 433 -1.42 2.93 25.42
C HIS A 433 -2.18 3.42 24.14
N GLY A 434 -2.27 2.58 23.08
CA GLY A 434 -2.88 2.92 21.79
C GLY A 434 -4.41 2.75 21.78
N ALA A 435 -5.11 3.45 20.88
CA ALA A 435 -6.57 3.33 20.74
C ALA A 435 -6.94 2.58 19.47
N TYR A 436 -7.64 1.47 19.65
CA TYR A 436 -8.12 0.60 18.59
C TYR A 436 -9.62 0.83 18.39
N PHE A 437 -10.02 1.07 17.14
CA PHE A 437 -11.40 1.30 16.74
C PHE A 437 -11.77 0.32 15.65
N ARG A 438 -12.84 -0.45 15.87
CA ARG A 438 -13.45 -1.31 14.85
C ARG A 438 -14.87 -0.88 14.63
N PHE A 439 -15.14 -0.43 13.41
CA PHE A 439 -16.51 -0.17 12.97
C PHE A 439 -16.92 -1.32 12.07
N ASP A 440 -18.03 -1.94 12.43
CA ASP A 440 -18.62 -3.04 11.70
C ASP A 440 -20.15 -2.97 11.86
N MET A 441 -20.87 -3.76 11.09
CA MET A 441 -22.33 -3.77 11.11
C MET A 441 -22.87 -5.20 11.16
N GLU A 442 -24.00 -5.37 11.83
CA GLU A 442 -24.75 -6.63 11.84
C GLU A 442 -25.97 -6.49 10.93
N TYR A 443 -26.22 -7.51 10.11
CA TYR A 443 -27.42 -7.56 9.28
C TYR A 443 -28.58 -8.22 10.04
N ASP A 444 -29.74 -7.56 10.05
CA ASP A 444 -31.01 -8.11 10.55
C ASP A 444 -31.59 -9.11 9.52
N GLY A 445 -30.96 -10.28 9.38
CA GLY A 445 -31.42 -11.35 8.48
C GLY A 445 -30.31 -11.94 7.60
N ILE A 446 -30.65 -12.22 6.33
CA ILE A 446 -29.70 -12.79 5.36
C ILE A 446 -28.74 -11.68 4.93
N GLN A 447 -27.45 -11.92 5.16
CA GLN A 447 -26.38 -11.04 4.72
C GLN A 447 -26.40 -10.91 3.18
N PRO A 448 -26.38 -9.68 2.62
CA PRO A 448 -26.35 -9.47 1.19
C PRO A 448 -25.17 -10.20 0.54
N ALA A 449 -25.40 -10.73 -0.66
CA ALA A 449 -24.36 -11.38 -1.44
C ALA A 449 -23.26 -10.35 -1.83
N LEU A 450 -22.04 -10.85 -2.03
CA LEU A 450 -20.89 -10.03 -2.42
C LEU A 450 -21.08 -9.28 -3.75
N ASP A 451 -21.97 -9.77 -4.60
CA ASP A 451 -22.32 -9.26 -5.92
C ASP A 451 -23.70 -8.57 -5.96
N ASP A 452 -24.38 -8.41 -4.82
CA ASP A 452 -25.70 -7.76 -4.77
C ASP A 452 -25.58 -6.24 -4.76
N VAL A 453 -25.57 -5.67 -5.95
CA VAL A 453 -25.53 -4.22 -6.21
C VAL A 453 -26.80 -3.52 -5.71
N THR A 454 -27.95 -4.19 -5.69
CA THR A 454 -29.22 -3.57 -5.31
C THR A 454 -29.30 -3.27 -3.82
N SER A 455 -28.52 -3.98 -3.02
CA SER A 455 -28.44 -3.80 -1.56
C SER A 455 -27.58 -2.60 -1.12
N MET A 456 -26.75 -2.01 -1.99
CA MET A 456 -25.78 -0.97 -1.58
C MET A 456 -26.40 0.22 -0.81
N PRO A 457 -27.56 0.79 -1.21
CA PRO A 457 -28.19 1.86 -0.44
C PRO A 457 -28.64 1.40 0.95
N HIS A 458 -29.11 0.17 1.08
CA HIS A 458 -29.51 -0.41 2.37
C HIS A 458 -28.28 -0.67 3.26
N VAL A 459 -27.18 -1.17 2.68
CA VAL A 459 -25.89 -1.34 3.37
C VAL A 459 -25.39 0.01 3.89
N ALA A 460 -25.44 1.06 3.06
CA ALA A 460 -25.07 2.41 3.47
C ALA A 460 -25.93 2.90 4.66
N GLN A 461 -27.24 2.72 4.59
CA GLN A 461 -28.13 3.15 5.66
C GLN A 461 -27.82 2.46 7.00
N ILE A 462 -27.67 1.13 7.00
CA ILE A 462 -27.33 0.39 8.22
C ILE A 462 -25.96 0.82 8.77
N ALA A 463 -24.97 0.99 7.89
CA ALA A 463 -23.64 1.44 8.28
C ALA A 463 -23.69 2.83 8.93
N ARG A 464 -24.47 3.76 8.36
CA ARG A 464 -24.65 5.08 8.94
C ARG A 464 -25.32 5.01 10.31
N ASP A 465 -26.43 4.28 10.41
CA ASP A 465 -27.21 4.16 11.64
C ASP A 465 -26.42 3.50 12.78
N SER A 466 -25.46 2.62 12.45
CA SER A 466 -24.64 1.95 13.47
C SER A 466 -23.58 2.86 14.10
N VAL A 467 -23.11 3.90 13.39
CA VAL A 467 -22.01 4.76 13.86
C VAL A 467 -22.43 6.21 14.13
N LEU A 468 -23.51 6.69 13.54
CA LEU A 468 -23.99 8.06 13.70
C LEU A 468 -24.38 8.33 15.15
N GLY A 469 -23.74 9.34 15.76
CA GLY A 469 -23.93 9.65 17.19
C GLY A 469 -23.37 8.59 18.14
N SER A 470 -22.61 7.60 17.66
CA SER A 470 -22.00 6.60 18.54
C SER A 470 -20.85 7.22 19.35
N PRO A 471 -20.73 6.89 20.66
CA PRO A 471 -19.63 7.38 21.49
C PRO A 471 -18.25 7.00 20.97
N GLN A 472 -18.13 5.86 20.28
CA GLN A 472 -16.87 5.42 19.68
C GLN A 472 -16.45 6.30 18.50
N MET A 473 -17.38 6.68 17.62
CA MET A 473 -17.10 7.57 16.49
C MET A 473 -16.72 8.97 16.98
N GLU A 474 -17.44 9.52 17.96
CA GLU A 474 -17.07 10.81 18.57
C GLU A 474 -15.69 10.77 19.23
N ARG A 475 -15.37 9.67 19.93
CA ARG A 475 -14.05 9.48 20.55
C ARG A 475 -12.96 9.44 19.50
N LEU A 476 -13.17 8.75 18.37
CA LEU A 476 -12.23 8.71 17.26
C LEU A 476 -12.03 10.11 16.67
N ALA A 477 -13.10 10.83 16.35
CA ALA A 477 -13.01 12.17 15.78
C ALA A 477 -12.25 13.15 16.68
N ARG A 478 -12.51 13.14 18.00
CA ARG A 478 -11.75 13.95 18.97
C ARG A 478 -10.28 13.57 19.03
N ARG A 479 -9.97 12.27 18.97
CA ARG A 479 -8.59 11.78 18.96
C ARG A 479 -7.84 12.19 17.71
N VAL A 480 -8.45 12.03 16.54
CA VAL A 480 -7.89 12.49 15.26
C VAL A 480 -7.56 13.97 15.31
N ARG A 481 -8.48 14.81 15.82
CA ARG A 481 -8.21 16.25 16.01
C ARG A 481 -7.06 16.51 16.99
N ALA A 482 -6.99 15.78 18.09
CA ALA A 482 -5.91 15.94 19.08
C ALA A 482 -4.54 15.56 18.50
N GLU A 483 -4.48 14.53 17.64
CA GLU A 483 -3.25 14.06 17.00
C GLU A 483 -2.75 14.98 15.87
N LEU A 484 -3.50 16.04 15.52
CA LEU A 484 -2.98 17.12 14.67
C LEU A 484 -1.99 18.02 15.41
N PHE A 485 -1.96 17.97 16.74
CA PHE A 485 -1.03 18.73 17.57
C PHE A 485 0.10 17.83 18.02
N TYR A 486 1.33 18.16 17.61
CA TYR A 486 2.55 17.48 18.03
C TYR A 486 3.61 18.52 18.44
N PHE A 487 4.57 18.08 19.23
CA PHE A 487 5.64 18.93 19.72
C PHE A 487 6.82 18.92 18.76
N GLU A 488 7.30 20.09 18.35
CA GLU A 488 8.56 20.19 17.62
C GLU A 488 9.72 20.48 18.58
N LEU A 489 10.82 19.75 18.41
CA LEU A 489 12.07 20.07 19.09
C LEU A 489 12.72 21.25 18.37
N ALA A 490 12.69 22.43 18.98
CA ALA A 490 13.33 23.64 18.44
C ALA A 490 14.86 23.51 18.31
N ALA A 491 15.47 22.62 19.09
CA ALA A 491 16.89 22.28 19.01
C ALA A 491 17.12 20.86 19.57
N THR A 492 18.23 20.24 19.20
CA THR A 492 18.70 19.01 19.86
C THR A 492 18.80 19.26 21.36
N PRO A 493 18.19 18.42 22.22
CA PRO A 493 18.31 18.57 23.66
C PRO A 493 19.79 18.60 24.06
N ARG A 494 20.22 19.65 24.75
CA ARG A 494 21.56 19.69 25.35
C ARG A 494 21.49 18.78 26.58
N LEU A 495 22.00 17.56 26.43
CA LEU A 495 22.13 16.58 27.51
C LEU A 495 23.17 17.02 28.55
#